data_AF-A0A3T1APF4-F1
#
_entry.id   AF-A0A3T1APF4-F1
#
_cell.length_a   1.000
_cell.length_b   1.000
_cell.length_c   1.000
_cell.angle_alpha   90.00
_cell.angle_beta   90.00
_cell.angle_gamma   90.00
#
_symmetry.space_group_name_H-M   'P 1'
#
loop_
_entity.id
_entity.type
_entity.pdbx_description
1 polymer ?
#
loop_
_entity_poly.entity_id
_entity_poly.type
_entity_poly.pdbx_seq_one_letter_code
_entity_poly.pdbx_strand_id
1 'polypeptide(L)'
;MTTTATTPGGGRARAAITARTLRTDRWWLAPLITFLGLSAWVAYATVRVFMHKWFFVEEFHYLTPFYSPCITDRCGAAAEFGTPLPSFWLIPEAAFTLPFLLLFRLTCYYYRKAYYRAFWLSPPACAVPDGHKRYTGETRFPLIFQNAHRYAFYAAVIISVINTWDAVLAQTTGLGLGNVILWVNVIMLWAYTLSCHSCRHIAGGRLKHFSQHPVRYRFWTFVSKLNTRHMQLAWITLATLAVTDFYIMGLAAEWYSDLRIIN
;
A
#
# COMPACT_ATOMS: atom_id res chain seq x y z
N MET A 1 35.40 54.53 0.80
CA MET A 1 34.73 54.33 2.10
C MET A 1 33.58 53.37 1.86
N THR A 2 33.77 52.10 2.21
CA THR A 2 32.77 51.05 2.02
C THR A 2 32.16 50.76 3.38
N THR A 3 30.87 51.02 3.52
CA THR A 3 30.07 50.91 4.74
C THR A 3 30.11 49.50 5.30
N THR A 4 30.62 49.36 6.52
CA THR A 4 30.49 48.16 7.35
C THR A 4 29.01 47.93 7.66
N ALA A 5 28.47 46.81 7.18
CA ALA A 5 27.12 46.38 7.53
C ALA A 5 27.00 46.23 9.06
N THR A 6 26.00 46.89 9.63
CA THR A 6 25.59 46.74 11.02
C THR A 6 25.14 45.30 11.26
N THR A 7 25.98 44.51 11.91
CA THR A 7 25.56 43.27 12.57
C THR A 7 24.45 43.65 13.56
N PRO A 8 23.23 43.10 13.46
CA PRO A 8 22.18 43.41 14.43
C PRO A 8 22.70 43.06 15.82
N GLY A 9 22.71 44.05 16.71
CA GLY A 9 23.19 43.91 18.08
C GLY A 9 22.51 42.74 18.79
N GLY A 10 23.34 41.91 19.43
CA GLY A 10 22.99 40.88 20.41
C GLY A 10 21.56 40.36 20.36
N GLY A 11 21.29 39.38 19.49
CA GLY A 11 20.02 38.65 19.53
C GLY A 11 19.79 38.14 20.96
N ARG A 12 18.66 38.54 21.57
CA ARG A 12 18.25 38.05 22.90
C ARG A 12 18.44 36.54 22.94
N ALA A 13 19.07 36.03 24.00
CA ALA A 13 19.20 34.60 24.21
C ALA A 13 17.82 33.95 24.05
N ARG A 14 17.71 32.92 23.19
CA ARG A 14 16.46 32.18 23.03
C ARG A 14 15.99 31.72 24.42
N ALA A 15 14.70 31.88 24.70
CA ALA A 15 14.12 31.44 25.97
C ALA A 15 14.47 29.96 26.22
N ALA A 16 15.05 29.67 27.38
CA ALA A 16 15.41 28.33 27.79
C ALA A 16 14.14 27.55 28.16
N ILE A 17 13.55 26.86 27.19
CA ILE A 17 12.38 26.00 27.39
C ILE A 17 12.88 24.61 27.76
N THR A 18 12.61 24.17 28.99
CA THR A 18 12.96 22.82 29.48
C THR A 18 12.04 21.74 28.94
N ALA A 19 10.80 22.10 28.56
CA ALA A 19 9.83 21.18 28.01
C ALA A 19 10.27 20.66 26.62
N ARG A 20 10.18 19.34 26.42
CA ARG A 20 10.52 18.71 25.14
C ARG A 20 9.61 19.14 23.99
N THR A 21 8.35 19.44 24.27
CA THR A 21 7.39 20.01 23.31
C THR A 21 6.42 20.92 24.05
N LEU A 22 5.98 21.98 23.36
CA LEU A 22 4.97 22.92 23.85
C LEU A 22 3.54 22.56 23.42
N ARG A 23 3.37 21.45 22.68
CA ARG A 23 2.04 21.02 22.21
C ARG A 23 1.22 20.44 23.36
N THR A 24 0.02 20.97 23.52
CA THR A 24 -0.97 20.54 24.53
C THR A 24 -2.10 19.68 23.94
N ASP A 25 -2.19 19.60 22.62
CA ASP A 25 -3.20 18.81 21.93
C ASP A 25 -2.83 17.31 21.85
N ARG A 26 -3.77 16.47 21.38
CA ARG A 26 -3.58 15.02 21.23
C ARG A 26 -2.74 14.65 19.99
N TRP A 27 -1.56 15.25 19.86
CA TRP A 27 -0.65 15.04 18.74
C TRP A 27 -0.23 13.57 18.56
N TRP A 28 -0.29 12.76 19.63
CA TRP A 28 0.04 11.34 19.64
C TRP A 28 -1.07 10.45 19.07
N LEU A 29 -2.30 10.95 18.94
CA LEU A 29 -3.44 10.12 18.55
C LEU A 29 -3.33 9.59 17.11
N ALA A 30 -2.97 10.46 16.16
CA ALA A 30 -2.80 10.06 14.76
C ALA A 30 -1.71 8.99 14.55
N PRO A 31 -0.48 9.12 15.11
CA PRO A 31 0.52 8.06 15.02
C PRO A 31 0.09 6.79 15.77
N LEU A 32 -0.63 6.88 16.90
CA LEU A 32 -1.14 5.70 17.60
C LEU A 32 -2.16 4.92 16.76
N ILE A 33 -3.14 5.60 16.16
CA ILE A 33 -4.14 4.94 15.29
C ILE A 33 -3.44 4.26 14.11
N THR A 34 -2.43 4.93 13.53
CA THR A 34 -1.62 4.36 12.45
C THR A 34 -0.85 3.13 12.92
N PHE A 35 -0.23 3.18 14.09
CA PHE A 35 0.49 2.05 14.70
C PHE A 35 -0.43 0.85 14.90
N LEU A 36 -1.60 1.06 15.53
CA LEU A 36 -2.56 0.00 15.80
C LEU A 36 -3.12 -0.60 14.50
N GLY A 37 -3.53 0.25 13.56
CA GLY A 37 -4.08 -0.20 12.28
C GLY A 37 -3.09 -1.00 11.44
N LEU A 38 -1.84 -0.50 11.30
CA LEU A 38 -0.81 -1.22 10.55
C LEU A 38 -0.36 -2.50 11.27
N SER A 39 -0.25 -2.48 12.60
CA SER A 39 0.11 -3.69 13.37
C SER A 39 -0.97 -4.77 13.25
N ALA A 40 -2.23 -4.39 13.37
CA ALA A 40 -3.36 -5.31 13.18
C ALA A 40 -3.38 -5.88 11.76
N TRP A 41 -3.15 -5.03 10.74
CA TRP A 41 -3.09 -5.48 9.36
C TRP A 41 -1.93 -6.45 9.12
N VAL A 42 -0.73 -6.16 9.63
CA VAL A 42 0.43 -7.05 9.50
C VAL A 42 0.17 -8.38 10.20
N ALA A 43 -0.37 -8.37 11.42
CA ALA A 43 -0.72 -9.59 12.14
C ALA A 43 -1.73 -10.43 11.35
N TYR A 44 -2.80 -9.80 10.82
CA TYR A 44 -3.78 -10.46 9.96
C TYR A 44 -3.14 -11.06 8.71
N ALA A 45 -2.37 -10.26 7.97
CA ALA A 45 -1.69 -10.67 6.75
C ALA A 45 -0.72 -11.83 6.98
N THR A 46 0.08 -11.78 8.05
CA THR A 46 1.01 -12.85 8.42
C THR A 46 0.26 -14.15 8.73
N VAL A 47 -0.80 -14.09 9.55
CA VAL A 47 -1.61 -15.27 9.86
C VAL A 47 -2.20 -15.87 8.58
N ARG A 48 -2.77 -15.03 7.71
CA ARG A 48 -3.37 -15.49 6.46
C ARG A 48 -2.32 -16.12 5.54
N VAL A 49 -1.26 -15.40 5.22
CA VAL A 49 -0.20 -15.87 4.31
C VAL A 49 0.40 -17.24 4.73
N PHE A 50 0.54 -17.52 6.03
CA PHE A 50 1.06 -18.80 6.52
C PHE A 50 -0.03 -19.82 6.91
N MET A 51 -1.31 -19.50 6.69
CA MET A 51 -2.41 -20.41 6.98
C MET A 51 -2.52 -21.52 5.93
N HIS A 52 -2.16 -21.20 4.68
CA HIS A 52 -2.17 -22.13 3.54
C HIS A 52 -3.49 -22.92 3.34
N LYS A 53 -4.63 -22.31 3.69
CA LYS A 53 -5.99 -22.89 3.57
C LYS A 53 -7.04 -21.79 3.41
N TRP A 54 -8.21 -22.18 2.90
CA TRP A 54 -9.38 -21.31 2.74
C TRP A 54 -9.03 -20.02 1.98
N PHE A 55 -8.38 -20.20 0.83
CA PHE A 55 -7.96 -19.10 -0.04
C PHE A 55 -8.67 -19.13 -1.40
N PHE A 56 -9.32 -20.24 -1.74
CA PHE A 56 -9.98 -20.43 -3.03
C PHE A 56 -11.34 -21.12 -2.83
N VAL A 57 -12.37 -20.64 -3.53
CA VAL A 57 -13.68 -21.28 -3.63
C VAL A 57 -13.84 -21.79 -5.05
N GLU A 58 -13.75 -23.11 -5.23
CA GLU A 58 -13.73 -23.76 -6.54
C GLU A 58 -15.02 -23.54 -7.34
N GLU A 59 -16.18 -23.64 -6.70
CA GLU A 59 -17.49 -23.48 -7.35
C GLU A 59 -17.64 -22.12 -8.05
N PHE A 60 -17.12 -21.04 -7.44
CA PHE A 60 -17.28 -19.68 -7.94
C PHE A 60 -16.00 -19.08 -8.53
N HIS A 61 -14.91 -19.85 -8.52
CA HIS A 61 -13.58 -19.39 -8.91
C HIS A 61 -13.10 -18.15 -8.13
N TYR A 62 -13.48 -18.03 -6.85
CA TYR A 62 -13.09 -16.89 -6.02
C TYR A 62 -11.73 -17.15 -5.38
N LEU A 63 -10.71 -16.44 -5.87
CA LEU A 63 -9.38 -16.43 -5.28
C LEU A 63 -9.17 -15.17 -4.43
N THR A 64 -8.67 -15.33 -3.21
CA THR A 64 -8.29 -14.19 -2.39
C THR A 64 -7.09 -13.43 -2.99
N PRO A 65 -7.09 -12.09 -2.94
CA PRO A 65 -5.97 -11.29 -3.44
C PRO A 65 -4.65 -11.51 -2.70
N PHE A 66 -4.68 -12.08 -1.47
CA PHE A 66 -3.44 -12.41 -0.73
C PHE A 66 -2.68 -13.59 -1.31
N TYR A 67 -3.38 -14.45 -2.07
CA TYR A 67 -2.84 -15.70 -2.63
C TYR A 67 -2.73 -15.63 -4.15
N SER A 68 -2.94 -14.45 -4.74
CA SER A 68 -2.88 -14.23 -6.19
C SER A 68 -1.52 -13.67 -6.65
N PRO A 69 -0.93 -14.22 -7.73
CA PRO A 69 -1.27 -15.49 -8.38
C PRO A 69 -0.87 -16.65 -7.47
N CYS A 70 -1.65 -17.74 -7.51
CA CYS A 70 -1.34 -18.94 -6.75
C CYS A 70 -0.37 -19.79 -7.57
N ILE A 71 0.86 -19.99 -7.08
CA ILE A 71 1.97 -20.56 -7.87
C ILE A 71 2.67 -21.76 -7.20
N THR A 72 2.01 -22.40 -6.24
CA THR A 72 2.54 -23.59 -5.55
C THR A 72 1.69 -24.81 -5.86
N ASP A 73 2.24 -26.01 -5.68
CA ASP A 73 1.50 -27.26 -5.93
C ASP A 73 0.21 -27.41 -5.10
N ARG A 74 0.07 -26.65 -4.00
CA ARG A 74 -1.14 -26.62 -3.16
C ARG A 74 -2.33 -25.93 -3.86
N CYS A 75 -2.06 -25.11 -4.86
CA CYS A 75 -3.06 -24.24 -5.47
C CYS A 75 -4.16 -25.00 -6.23
N GLY A 76 -3.89 -26.22 -6.70
CA GLY A 76 -4.87 -27.03 -7.43
C GLY A 76 -5.47 -26.25 -8.61
N ALA A 77 -6.80 -26.16 -8.67
CA ALA A 77 -7.54 -25.43 -9.70
C ALA A 77 -7.29 -23.90 -9.70
N ALA A 78 -6.75 -23.33 -8.63
CA ALA A 78 -6.40 -21.90 -8.57
C ALA A 78 -5.07 -21.56 -9.26
N ALA A 79 -4.33 -22.55 -9.75
CA ALA A 79 -3.00 -22.39 -10.33
C ALA A 79 -3.01 -21.94 -11.81
N GLU A 80 -3.69 -20.84 -12.12
CA GLU A 80 -3.84 -20.29 -13.48
C GLU A 80 -2.51 -20.06 -14.22
N PHE A 81 -1.45 -19.78 -13.47
CA PHE A 81 -0.12 -19.47 -13.99
C PHE A 81 0.89 -20.61 -13.79
N GLY A 82 0.41 -21.81 -13.44
CA GLY A 82 1.23 -22.99 -13.14
C GLY A 82 1.84 -22.98 -11.73
N THR A 83 2.56 -24.06 -11.39
CA THR A 83 3.12 -24.29 -10.04
C THR A 83 4.66 -24.39 -10.05
N PRO A 84 5.39 -23.30 -10.36
CA PRO A 84 6.84 -23.33 -10.39
C PRO A 84 7.51 -23.49 -9.01
N LEU A 85 6.77 -23.29 -7.90
CA LEU A 85 7.29 -23.38 -6.54
C LEU A 85 6.79 -24.63 -5.81
N PRO A 86 7.65 -25.32 -5.04
CA PRO A 86 7.23 -26.46 -4.25
C PRO A 86 6.29 -26.03 -3.12
N SER A 87 5.40 -26.93 -2.73
CA SER A 87 4.59 -26.74 -1.52
C SER A 87 5.44 -26.88 -0.25
N PHE A 88 5.91 -25.76 0.29
CA PHE A 88 6.65 -25.69 1.55
C PHE A 88 5.98 -24.74 2.53
N TRP A 89 5.93 -25.08 3.81
CA TRP A 89 5.21 -24.31 4.84
C TRP A 89 5.73 -22.88 5.07
N LEU A 90 6.96 -22.57 4.64
CA LEU A 90 7.53 -21.22 4.73
C LEU A 90 7.37 -20.43 3.41
N ILE A 91 6.88 -21.07 2.35
CA ILE A 91 6.67 -20.44 1.04
C ILE A 91 5.18 -20.10 0.91
N PRO A 92 4.82 -18.80 1.02
CA PRO A 92 3.49 -18.34 0.65
C PRO A 92 3.07 -18.77 -0.76
N GLU A 93 1.79 -19.02 -0.96
CA GLU A 93 1.25 -19.33 -2.29
C GLU A 93 1.46 -18.19 -3.28
N ALA A 94 1.43 -16.94 -2.81
CA ALA A 94 1.75 -15.73 -3.56
C ALA A 94 3.21 -15.27 -3.36
N ALA A 95 4.14 -16.18 -3.08
CA ALA A 95 5.53 -15.84 -2.78
C ALA A 95 6.23 -15.00 -3.87
N PHE A 96 5.77 -15.08 -5.12
CA PHE A 96 6.32 -14.27 -6.20
C PHE A 96 5.90 -12.81 -6.12
N THR A 97 4.63 -12.51 -5.82
CA THR A 97 4.09 -11.14 -5.84
C THR A 97 4.25 -10.42 -4.50
N LEU A 98 4.22 -11.16 -3.40
CA LEU A 98 4.27 -10.61 -2.04
C LEU A 98 5.49 -9.72 -1.77
N PRO A 99 6.73 -10.09 -2.15
CA PRO A 99 7.90 -9.22 -1.98
C PRO A 99 7.77 -7.91 -2.77
N PHE A 100 7.23 -7.93 -3.98
CA PHE A 100 7.04 -6.72 -4.79
C PHE A 100 5.94 -5.82 -4.24
N LEU A 101 4.84 -6.39 -3.73
CA LEU A 101 3.78 -5.64 -3.07
C LEU A 101 4.28 -4.98 -1.78
N LEU A 102 5.03 -5.72 -0.97
CA LEU A 102 5.67 -5.19 0.24
C LEU A 102 6.65 -4.09 -0.12
N LEU A 103 7.52 -4.30 -1.10
CA LEU A 103 8.45 -3.29 -1.57
C LEU A 103 7.67 -2.05 -2.05
N PHE A 104 6.62 -2.20 -2.85
CA PHE A 104 5.82 -1.09 -3.34
C PHE A 104 5.17 -0.28 -2.20
N ARG A 105 4.60 -0.95 -1.19
CA ARG A 105 4.01 -0.27 -0.02
C ARG A 105 5.08 0.33 0.89
N LEU A 106 6.07 -0.44 1.34
CA LEU A 106 7.09 0.02 2.30
C LEU A 106 8.01 1.10 1.74
N THR A 107 8.18 1.18 0.42
CA THR A 107 8.98 2.24 -0.21
C THR A 107 8.18 3.48 -0.58
N CYS A 108 6.84 3.43 -0.48
CA CYS A 108 5.97 4.56 -0.78
C CYS A 108 6.19 5.70 0.22
N TYR A 109 6.26 6.93 -0.28
CA TYR A 109 6.43 8.15 0.52
C TYR A 109 5.40 8.25 1.66
N TYR A 110 4.15 7.88 1.40
CA TYR A 110 3.07 7.95 2.40
C TYR A 110 3.18 6.88 3.49
N TYR A 111 3.53 5.65 3.11
CA TYR A 111 3.81 4.59 4.09
C TYR A 111 5.04 4.93 4.90
N ARG A 112 6.09 5.48 4.27
CA ARG A 112 7.28 5.96 4.98
C ARG A 112 6.95 6.98 6.04
N LYS A 113 6.15 7.99 5.69
CA LYS A 113 5.63 8.95 6.66
C LYS A 113 4.83 8.25 7.77
N ALA A 114 3.97 7.28 7.43
CA ALA A 114 3.15 6.57 8.40
C ALA A 114 4.03 5.81 9.41
N TYR A 115 4.95 4.97 8.95
CA TYR A 115 5.77 4.18 9.85
C TYR A 115 6.85 4.99 10.57
N TYR A 116 7.41 6.04 9.94
CA TYR A 116 8.38 6.92 10.61
C TYR A 116 7.74 7.64 11.79
N ARG A 117 6.47 8.07 11.65
CA ARG A 117 5.73 8.72 12.73
C ARG A 117 5.22 7.76 13.78
N ALA A 118 4.70 6.61 13.36
CA ALA A 118 3.97 5.68 14.24
C ALA A 118 4.89 4.72 15.00
N PHE A 119 5.93 4.18 14.35
CA PHE A 119 6.83 3.19 14.95
C PHE A 119 8.15 3.81 15.39
N TRP A 120 8.69 4.70 14.57
CA TRP A 120 9.98 5.35 14.81
C TRP A 120 9.85 6.69 15.54
N LEU A 121 8.66 7.29 15.68
CA LEU A 121 8.50 8.60 16.32
C LEU A 121 9.50 9.66 15.75
N SER A 122 9.62 9.79 14.43
CA SER A 122 10.62 10.65 13.76
C SER A 122 10.05 11.56 12.66
N PRO A 123 9.76 12.83 12.97
CA PRO A 123 9.12 13.25 14.22
C PRO A 123 7.65 12.82 14.22
N PRO A 124 7.06 12.44 15.35
CA PRO A 124 5.69 11.91 15.40
C PRO A 124 4.65 12.97 14.97
N ALA A 125 4.93 14.25 15.23
CA ALA A 125 4.11 15.37 14.79
C ALA A 125 4.95 16.65 14.63
N CYS A 126 4.41 17.66 13.95
CA CYS A 126 5.04 18.98 13.87
C CYS A 126 5.26 19.54 15.29
N ALA A 127 6.42 20.17 15.53
CA ALA A 127 6.84 20.71 16.84
C ALA A 127 6.92 19.67 17.98
N VAL A 128 7.02 18.38 17.65
CA VAL A 128 7.36 17.31 18.59
C VAL A 128 8.72 16.73 18.17
N PRO A 129 9.73 16.73 19.05
CA PRO A 129 11.05 16.22 18.69
C PRO A 129 11.03 14.72 18.43
N ASP A 130 12.02 14.25 17.67
CA ASP A 130 12.20 12.83 17.41
C ASP A 130 12.40 12.03 18.70
N GLY A 131 11.90 10.80 18.72
CA GLY A 131 12.16 9.85 19.82
C GLY A 131 13.61 9.39 19.87
N HIS A 132 14.35 9.49 18.76
CA HIS A 132 15.74 9.06 18.66
C HIS A 132 16.72 10.21 18.83
N LYS A 133 17.91 9.89 19.38
CA LYS A 133 19.00 10.85 19.54
C LYS A 133 19.81 11.09 18.25
N ARG A 134 19.78 10.16 17.30
CA ARG A 134 20.59 10.19 16.07
C ARG A 134 19.76 9.78 14.87
N TYR A 135 19.87 10.54 13.79
CA TYR A 135 19.29 10.21 12.49
C TYR A 135 20.37 9.67 11.57
N THR A 136 20.20 8.45 11.07
CA THR A 136 21.20 7.77 10.23
C THR A 136 21.06 8.06 8.74
N GLY A 137 20.00 8.77 8.34
CA GLY A 137 19.63 8.96 6.94
C GLY A 137 19.03 7.71 6.30
N GLU A 138 18.57 7.88 5.06
CA GLU A 138 18.03 6.79 4.22
C GLU A 138 19.11 6.09 3.39
N THR A 139 20.39 6.40 3.61
CA THR A 139 21.52 5.87 2.83
C THR A 139 22.07 4.55 3.36
N ARG A 140 21.53 4.02 4.46
CA ARG A 140 21.97 2.77 5.09
C ARG A 140 20.92 1.67 4.95
N PHE A 141 21.37 0.43 4.87
CA PHE A 141 20.50 -0.74 4.91
C PHE A 141 19.66 -0.74 6.21
N PRO A 142 18.35 -1.01 6.15
CA PRO A 142 17.54 -1.39 4.98
C PRO A 142 16.93 -0.21 4.19
N LEU A 143 17.09 1.04 4.65
CA LEU A 143 16.47 2.24 4.05
C LEU A 143 17.05 2.62 2.67
N ILE A 144 18.13 2.01 2.21
CA ILE A 144 18.67 2.25 0.86
C ILE A 144 17.69 1.82 -0.25
N PHE A 145 16.82 0.84 0.01
CA PHE A 145 15.83 0.33 -0.95
C PHE A 145 14.66 1.29 -1.20
N GLN A 146 14.60 2.40 -0.48
CA GLN A 146 13.56 3.40 -0.60
C GLN A 146 13.43 3.99 -2.02
N ASN A 147 14.52 4.01 -2.80
CA ASN A 147 14.52 4.43 -4.21
C ASN A 147 13.96 3.37 -5.16
N ALA A 148 13.77 2.13 -4.72
CA ALA A 148 13.24 1.04 -5.54
C ALA A 148 11.74 1.18 -5.83
N HIS A 149 11.04 2.11 -5.17
CA HIS A 149 9.61 2.35 -5.36
C HIS A 149 9.20 2.53 -6.82
N ARG A 150 10.04 3.23 -7.60
CA ARG A 150 9.79 3.48 -9.03
C ARG A 150 9.74 2.18 -9.85
N TYR A 151 10.52 1.18 -9.46
CA TYR A 151 10.56 -0.12 -10.12
C TYR A 151 9.43 -1.02 -9.61
N ALA A 152 9.19 -1.01 -8.30
CA ALA A 152 8.09 -1.73 -7.67
C ALA A 152 6.72 -1.31 -8.21
N PHE A 153 6.58 -0.06 -8.68
CA PHE A 153 5.37 0.41 -9.37
C PHE A 153 5.01 -0.44 -10.60
N TYR A 154 5.99 -0.82 -11.43
CA TYR A 154 5.71 -1.64 -12.62
C TYR A 154 5.22 -3.04 -12.24
N ALA A 155 5.84 -3.64 -11.21
CA ALA A 155 5.36 -4.90 -10.66
C ALA A 155 3.94 -4.77 -10.09
N ALA A 156 3.64 -3.68 -9.37
CA ALA A 156 2.31 -3.43 -8.83
C ALA A 156 1.23 -3.29 -9.92
N VAL A 157 1.57 -2.71 -11.08
CA VAL A 157 0.67 -2.66 -12.24
C VAL A 157 0.39 -4.07 -12.76
N ILE A 158 1.42 -4.91 -12.93
CA ILE A 158 1.25 -6.31 -13.37
C ILE A 158 0.37 -7.08 -12.38
N ILE A 159 0.62 -6.93 -11.09
CA ILE A 159 -0.16 -7.60 -10.04
C ILE A 159 -1.61 -7.12 -10.04
N SER A 160 -1.85 -5.84 -10.29
CA SER A 160 -3.22 -5.30 -10.43
C SER A 160 -3.93 -5.90 -11.65
N VAL A 161 -3.21 -6.14 -12.76
CA VAL A 161 -3.74 -6.85 -13.93
C VAL A 161 -4.08 -8.30 -13.59
N ILE A 162 -3.21 -9.02 -12.88
CA ILE A 162 -3.48 -10.40 -12.43
C ILE A 162 -4.73 -10.45 -11.55
N ASN A 163 -4.86 -9.56 -10.56
CA ASN A 163 -6.06 -9.50 -9.72
C ASN A 163 -7.32 -9.12 -10.52
N THR A 164 -7.16 -8.34 -11.60
CA THR A 164 -8.27 -8.05 -12.52
C THR A 164 -8.68 -9.30 -13.30
N TRP A 165 -7.70 -10.10 -13.73
CA TRP A 165 -7.96 -11.38 -14.39
C TRP A 165 -8.73 -12.33 -13.47
N ASP A 166 -8.31 -12.47 -12.21
CA ASP A 166 -9.01 -13.31 -11.23
C ASP A 166 -10.47 -12.85 -11.01
N ALA A 167 -10.71 -11.54 -10.95
CA ALA A 167 -12.07 -10.99 -10.86
C ALA A 167 -12.92 -11.25 -12.11
N VAL A 168 -12.30 -11.25 -13.30
CA VAL A 168 -12.97 -11.61 -14.57
C VAL A 168 -13.30 -13.09 -14.62
N LEU A 169 -12.37 -13.97 -14.22
CA LEU A 169 -12.62 -15.41 -14.14
C LEU A 169 -13.75 -15.72 -13.17
N ALA A 170 -13.72 -15.12 -11.97
CA ALA A 170 -14.80 -15.20 -11.00
C ALA A 170 -16.16 -14.76 -11.56
N GLN A 171 -16.19 -13.86 -12.55
CA GLN A 171 -17.42 -13.37 -13.18
C GLN A 171 -18.05 -14.38 -14.15
N THR A 172 -17.27 -15.37 -14.63
CA THR A 172 -17.76 -16.39 -15.57
C THR A 172 -18.69 -17.41 -14.91
N THR A 173 -18.64 -17.52 -13.58
CA THR A 173 -19.45 -18.44 -12.77
C THR A 173 -20.78 -17.82 -12.30
N GLY A 174 -21.17 -16.66 -12.86
CA GLY A 174 -22.39 -15.92 -12.51
C GLY A 174 -22.12 -14.62 -11.74
N LEU A 175 -23.10 -14.15 -10.97
CA LEU A 175 -23.01 -12.92 -10.19
C LEU A 175 -23.45 -13.15 -8.74
N GLY A 176 -22.51 -13.07 -7.82
CA GLY A 176 -22.75 -13.07 -6.38
C GLY A 176 -22.13 -11.88 -5.67
N LEU A 177 -22.36 -11.80 -4.35
CA LEU A 177 -21.75 -10.78 -3.51
C LEU A 177 -20.22 -10.87 -3.52
N GLY A 178 -19.65 -12.08 -3.63
CA GLY A 178 -18.21 -12.27 -3.80
C GLY A 178 -17.65 -11.55 -5.04
N ASN A 179 -18.35 -11.57 -6.17
CA ASN A 179 -17.95 -10.81 -7.36
C ASN A 179 -17.90 -9.31 -7.09
N VAL A 180 -18.93 -8.77 -6.42
CA VAL A 180 -18.99 -7.33 -6.09
C VAL A 180 -17.82 -6.95 -5.19
N ILE A 181 -17.54 -7.77 -4.17
CA ILE A 181 -16.43 -7.52 -3.24
C ILE A 181 -15.07 -7.62 -3.95
N LEU A 182 -14.88 -8.58 -4.87
CA LEU A 182 -13.69 -8.70 -5.71
C LEU A 182 -13.50 -7.48 -6.63
N TRP A 183 -14.55 -7.05 -7.33
CA TRP A 183 -14.47 -5.88 -8.21
C TRP A 183 -14.19 -4.59 -7.44
N VAL A 184 -14.84 -4.37 -6.30
CA VAL A 184 -14.55 -3.23 -5.42
C VAL A 184 -13.07 -3.25 -5.01
N ASN A 185 -12.53 -4.42 -4.66
CA ASN A 185 -11.11 -4.57 -4.33
C ASN A 185 -10.21 -4.16 -5.49
N VAL A 186 -10.42 -4.75 -6.68
CA VAL A 186 -9.63 -4.48 -7.89
C VAL A 186 -9.68 -3.01 -8.29
N ILE A 187 -10.86 -2.39 -8.25
CA ILE A 187 -11.03 -0.96 -8.54
C ILE A 187 -10.23 -0.12 -7.54
N MET A 188 -10.27 -0.45 -6.24
CA MET A 188 -9.48 0.26 -5.23
C MET A 188 -7.97 0.04 -5.40
N LEU A 189 -7.53 -1.16 -5.81
CA LEU A 189 -6.14 -1.43 -6.15
C LEU A 189 -5.67 -0.55 -7.31
N TRP A 190 -6.46 -0.48 -8.40
CA TRP A 190 -6.17 0.41 -9.52
C TRP A 190 -6.15 1.89 -9.12
N ALA A 191 -7.12 2.33 -8.31
CA ALA A 191 -7.15 3.70 -7.82
C ALA A 191 -5.89 4.04 -7.00
N TYR A 192 -5.43 3.13 -6.14
CA TYR A 192 -4.20 3.31 -5.38
C TYR A 192 -2.96 3.32 -6.28
N THR A 193 -2.85 2.38 -7.23
CA THR A 193 -1.73 2.30 -8.17
C THR A 193 -1.66 3.55 -9.05
N LEU A 194 -2.77 3.95 -9.68
CA LEU A 194 -2.83 5.12 -10.57
C LEU A 194 -2.66 6.45 -9.84
N SER A 195 -2.95 6.52 -8.54
CA SER A 195 -2.74 7.74 -7.74
C SER A 195 -1.29 7.97 -7.30
N CYS A 196 -0.37 7.06 -7.61
CA CYS A 196 1.02 7.15 -7.18
C CYS A 196 1.79 8.30 -7.86
N HIS A 197 2.76 8.87 -7.14
CA HIS A 197 3.71 9.85 -7.71
C HIS A 197 4.50 9.26 -8.89
N SER A 198 4.82 7.97 -8.87
CA SER A 198 5.46 7.27 -10.00
C SER A 198 4.59 7.32 -11.25
N CYS A 199 3.29 7.07 -11.13
CA CYS A 199 2.34 7.17 -12.25
C CYS A 199 2.26 8.61 -12.78
N ARG A 200 2.18 9.60 -11.88
CA ARG A 200 2.21 11.02 -12.24
C ARG A 200 3.47 11.39 -13.01
N HIS A 201 4.62 10.91 -12.57
CA HIS A 201 5.90 11.14 -13.24
C HIS A 201 5.95 10.46 -14.61
N ILE A 202 5.41 9.26 -14.78
CA ILE A 202 5.32 8.61 -16.11
C ILE A 202 4.42 9.43 -17.04
N ALA A 203 3.25 9.87 -16.55
CA ALA A 203 2.28 10.63 -17.33
C ALA A 203 2.83 11.97 -17.83
N GLY A 204 3.41 12.78 -16.94
CA GLY A 204 3.82 14.17 -17.24
C GLY A 204 5.32 14.42 -17.25
N GLY A 205 6.14 13.42 -16.92
CA GLY A 205 7.60 13.57 -16.83
C GLY A 205 8.22 13.91 -18.19
N ARG A 206 9.23 14.79 -18.12
CA ARG A 206 10.01 15.29 -19.28
C ARG A 206 9.19 16.06 -20.33
N LEU A 207 7.94 16.40 -20.04
CA LEU A 207 7.16 17.27 -20.92
C LEU A 207 7.66 18.72 -20.81
N LYS A 208 7.99 19.33 -21.95
CA LYS A 208 8.37 20.76 -22.04
C LYS A 208 7.19 21.66 -22.40
N HIS A 209 6.22 21.13 -23.17
CA HIS A 209 5.02 21.87 -23.59
C HIS A 209 3.78 21.00 -23.39
N PHE A 210 2.81 21.47 -22.61
CA PHE A 210 1.54 20.75 -22.42
C PHE A 210 0.59 20.89 -23.61
N SER A 211 0.65 22.00 -24.34
CA SER A 211 -0.16 22.23 -25.54
C SER A 211 0.12 21.23 -26.66
N GLN A 212 1.36 20.77 -26.80
CA GLN A 212 1.78 19.79 -27.81
C GLN A 212 1.47 18.33 -27.40
N HIS A 213 1.12 18.10 -26.13
CA HIS A 213 0.84 16.76 -25.60
C HIS A 213 -0.47 16.73 -24.78
N PRO A 214 -1.61 17.08 -25.39
CA PRO A 214 -2.88 17.27 -24.67
C PRO A 214 -3.37 15.99 -23.98
N VAL A 215 -3.17 14.81 -24.59
CA VAL A 215 -3.58 13.52 -23.98
C VAL A 215 -2.77 13.23 -22.70
N ARG A 216 -1.44 13.37 -22.77
CA ARG A 216 -0.57 13.19 -21.59
C ARG A 216 -0.88 14.21 -20.50
N TYR A 217 -1.17 15.46 -20.88
CA TYR A 217 -1.57 16.50 -19.93
C TYR A 217 -2.91 16.19 -19.25
N ARG A 218 -3.93 15.71 -20.00
CA ARG A 218 -5.21 15.27 -19.43
C ARG A 218 -5.03 14.12 -18.46
N PHE A 219 -4.26 13.10 -18.84
CA PHE A 219 -3.98 11.95 -17.97
C PHE A 219 -3.18 12.37 -16.72
N TRP A 220 -2.15 13.20 -16.87
CA TRP A 220 -1.41 13.77 -15.75
C TRP A 220 -2.32 14.57 -14.82
N THR A 221 -3.27 15.35 -15.35
CA THR A 221 -4.23 16.12 -14.56
C THR A 221 -5.16 15.19 -13.76
N PHE A 222 -5.67 14.13 -14.39
CA PHE A 222 -6.47 13.10 -13.71
C PHE A 222 -5.70 12.43 -12.57
N VAL A 223 -4.49 11.92 -12.86
CA VAL A 223 -3.61 11.31 -11.86
C VAL A 223 -3.26 12.30 -10.75
N SER A 224 -3.05 13.58 -11.08
CA SER A 224 -2.76 14.63 -10.11
C SER A 224 -3.91 14.85 -9.13
N LYS A 225 -5.17 14.81 -9.61
CA LYS A 225 -6.36 14.88 -8.74
C LYS A 225 -6.40 13.69 -7.79
N LEU A 226 -6.21 12.48 -8.32
CA LEU A 226 -6.26 11.25 -7.52
C LEU A 226 -5.11 11.17 -6.51
N ASN A 227 -3.92 11.66 -6.87
CA ASN A 227 -2.73 11.67 -6.02
C ASN A 227 -2.92 12.45 -4.71
N THR A 228 -3.74 13.50 -4.68
CA THR A 228 -4.07 14.22 -3.43
C THR A 228 -4.76 13.34 -2.38
N ARG A 229 -5.38 12.24 -2.84
CA ARG A 229 -6.10 11.26 -2.01
C ARG A 229 -5.31 9.96 -1.85
N HIS A 230 -4.07 9.88 -2.33
CA HIS A 230 -3.28 8.64 -2.33
C HIS A 230 -3.14 8.01 -0.95
N MET A 231 -2.95 8.83 0.11
CA MET A 231 -2.92 8.33 1.49
C MET A 231 -4.26 7.68 1.92
N GLN A 232 -5.39 8.26 1.52
CA GLN A 232 -6.71 7.71 1.83
C GLN A 232 -6.92 6.39 1.07
N LEU A 233 -6.58 6.36 -0.22
CA LEU A 233 -6.61 5.16 -1.05
C LEU A 233 -5.70 4.05 -0.51
N ALA A 234 -4.56 4.40 0.09
CA ALA A 234 -3.66 3.44 0.73
C ALA A 234 -4.36 2.67 1.87
N TRP A 235 -5.12 3.37 2.73
CA TRP A 235 -5.87 2.76 3.82
C TRP A 235 -7.10 2.00 3.31
N ILE A 236 -7.82 2.58 2.35
CA ILE A 236 -8.98 1.92 1.73
C ILE A 236 -8.55 0.58 1.13
N THR A 237 -7.43 0.52 0.40
CA THR A 237 -6.95 -0.75 -0.17
C THR A 237 -6.54 -1.77 0.88
N LEU A 238 -5.95 -1.36 2.02
CA LEU A 238 -5.66 -2.30 3.11
C LEU A 238 -6.95 -2.90 3.67
N ALA A 239 -7.98 -2.06 3.86
CA ALA A 239 -9.27 -2.49 4.36
C ALA A 239 -10.00 -3.39 3.36
N THR A 240 -10.09 -3.00 2.08
CA THR A 240 -10.74 -3.84 1.06
C THR A 240 -10.01 -5.16 0.88
N LEU A 241 -8.66 -5.19 0.92
CA LEU A 241 -7.91 -6.44 0.87
C LEU A 241 -8.29 -7.38 2.01
N ALA A 242 -8.31 -6.89 3.25
CA ALA A 242 -8.69 -7.69 4.40
C ALA A 242 -10.14 -8.17 4.33
N VAL A 243 -11.07 -7.31 3.91
CA VAL A 243 -12.50 -7.67 3.76
C VAL A 243 -12.69 -8.71 2.66
N THR A 244 -12.09 -8.53 1.48
CA THR A 244 -12.18 -9.49 0.38
C THR A 244 -11.61 -10.85 0.78
N ASP A 245 -10.44 -10.85 1.41
CA ASP A 245 -9.81 -12.08 1.87
C ASP A 245 -10.63 -12.79 2.94
N PHE A 246 -11.11 -12.07 3.95
CA PHE A 246 -11.95 -12.65 5.00
C PHE A 246 -13.26 -13.19 4.42
N TYR A 247 -13.86 -12.47 3.48
CA TYR A 247 -15.11 -12.89 2.86
C TYR A 247 -14.94 -14.22 2.11
N ILE A 248 -13.93 -14.31 1.26
CA ILE A 248 -13.61 -15.52 0.48
C ILE A 248 -13.16 -16.65 1.41
N MET A 249 -12.40 -16.35 2.46
CA MET A 249 -12.03 -17.32 3.49
C MET A 249 -13.25 -17.93 4.15
N GLY A 250 -14.22 -17.12 4.56
CA GLY A 250 -15.45 -17.62 5.19
C GLY A 250 -16.28 -18.48 4.25
N LEU A 251 -16.34 -18.15 2.95
CA LEU A 251 -16.96 -19.00 1.94
C LEU A 251 -16.21 -20.34 1.78
N ALA A 252 -14.88 -20.29 1.62
CA ALA A 252 -14.06 -21.49 1.45
C ALA A 252 -13.98 -22.37 2.72
N ALA A 253 -14.25 -21.79 3.89
CA ALA A 253 -14.37 -22.49 5.16
C ALA A 253 -15.82 -22.93 5.47
N GLU A 254 -16.76 -22.70 4.55
CA GLU A 254 -18.18 -23.06 4.68
C GLU A 254 -18.88 -22.42 5.89
N TRP A 255 -18.42 -21.24 6.34
CA TRP A 255 -19.05 -20.50 7.43
C TRP A 255 -20.40 -19.90 7.02
N TYR A 256 -20.54 -19.58 5.74
CA TYR A 256 -21.75 -19.08 5.11
C TYR A 256 -21.68 -19.34 3.60
N SER A 257 -22.82 -19.28 2.93
CA SER A 257 -22.93 -19.38 1.47
C SER A 257 -22.80 -18.01 0.81
N ASP A 258 -22.38 -17.98 -0.46
CA ASP A 258 -22.35 -16.74 -1.23
C ASP A 258 -23.77 -16.25 -1.53
N LEU A 259 -24.01 -14.94 -1.39
CA LEU A 259 -25.29 -14.33 -1.72
C LEU A 259 -25.37 -14.15 -3.25
N ARG A 260 -26.01 -15.12 -3.91
CA ARG A 260 -26.14 -15.18 -5.37
C ARG A 260 -27.29 -14.31 -5.88
N ILE A 261 -27.01 -13.56 -6.94
CA ILE A 261 -27.98 -12.76 -7.70
C ILE A 261 -28.28 -13.45 -9.03
N ILE A 262 -27.24 -13.95 -9.70
CA ILE A 262 -27.31 -14.70 -10.96
C ILE A 262 -26.45 -15.95 -10.81
N ASN A 263 -26.99 -17.10 -11.20
CA ASN A 263 -26.24 -18.36 -11.28
C ASN A 263 -25.59 -18.50 -12.64
#